data_AF-A0A359GZE3-F1
#
_entry.id   AF-A0A359GZE3-F1
#
_cell.length_a   1.000
_cell.length_b   1.000
_cell.length_c   1.000
_cell.angle_alpha   90.00
_cell.angle_beta   90.00
_cell.angle_gamma   90.00
#
_symmetry.space_group_name_H-M   'P 1'
#
loop_
_entity.id
_entity.type
_entity.pdbx_description
1 polymer ?
#
loop_
_entity_poly.entity_id
_entity_poly.type
_entity_poly.pdbx_seq_one_letter_code
_entity_poly.pdbx_strand_id
1 'polypeptide(L)'
;MTRKNSLLNSALIASLSLVISALSHAQSPTSDGSPASINARADYFRLDNAYIPPPGEALHHYTAGFAKILCSAVFVTGLDPVDAAANMGGFISPFNQRQHVVNTRVDRVREEVSLVLPDGVVRTARRYDNQGCVAHSLGDNSIDFTPSTIEANLPPAHSTPWPMGDIVDEDSFPAGVDVELIQRALDTGFGPEEARTLGLVVTYQGKILGERYSDEVDIHTPLESWSMTKSLTGTLMGVLIQQGEYELWQNAPVPEWQEDPNDPRQEIRIGDIMRMSSGIMINAPSDPDFDTNTYPDHVYLYTGGVNQYHYAATRPQEYPPNTIGRYRNTDPVLTSYLIRLAVEGRGEDYHSFPQRNLFDKLGIRTALIETDTYGNFLGQGLAFMSARAWAKLGNLYLQDGVWNGERLLPEGYVEYASTTAPAWITDGRPDYGGAFFWVDNEVGDDGLPPSFSMSGAGGQSTRIIPSHDLVIVRIGKYTGARAGGAALQEMMPMLLDAVPETR
;
A
#
# COMPACT_ATOMS: atom_id res chain seq x y z
N MET A 1 -85.12 29.19 -30.70
CA MET A 1 -84.66 30.33 -31.53
C MET A 1 -83.21 30.09 -31.94
N THR A 2 -83.05 29.75 -33.21
CA THR A 2 -81.89 29.96 -34.11
C THR A 2 -80.46 30.18 -33.58
N ARG A 3 -79.57 29.29 -34.08
CA ARG A 3 -78.25 29.52 -34.73
C ARG A 3 -77.07 29.90 -33.82
N LYS A 4 -75.82 29.44 -33.99
CA LYS A 4 -75.03 28.70 -35.02
C LYS A 4 -73.76 28.19 -34.29
N ASN A 5 -73.30 26.95 -34.51
CA ASN A 5 -72.09 26.55 -35.29
C ASN A 5 -70.83 27.40 -35.02
N SER A 6 -69.60 26.89 -34.86
CA SER A 6 -68.95 25.59 -35.10
C SER A 6 -67.42 25.84 -34.88
N LEU A 7 -66.56 24.94 -34.40
CA LEU A 7 -65.76 23.93 -35.15
C LEU A 7 -64.71 23.42 -34.13
N LEU A 8 -64.63 22.12 -33.81
CA LEU A 8 -63.81 21.09 -34.50
C LEU A 8 -62.29 21.38 -34.46
N ASN A 9 -61.55 20.62 -33.63
CA ASN A 9 -60.69 19.56 -34.17
C ASN A 9 -60.25 18.55 -33.10
N SER A 10 -60.22 17.31 -33.54
CA SER A 10 -60.17 16.06 -32.79
C SER A 10 -58.80 15.39 -32.94
N ALA A 11 -58.56 14.39 -32.07
CA ALA A 11 -57.68 13.22 -32.26
C ALA A 11 -56.16 13.50 -32.18
N LEU A 12 -55.31 12.63 -31.64
CA LEU A 12 -55.34 11.17 -31.64
C LEU A 12 -54.39 10.64 -30.54
N ILE A 13 -54.89 9.73 -29.70
CA ILE A 13 -54.08 8.84 -28.86
C ILE A 13 -53.82 7.59 -29.69
N ALA A 14 -52.56 7.23 -29.95
CA ALA A 14 -52.19 5.92 -30.48
C ALA A 14 -50.74 5.56 -30.14
N SER A 15 -50.59 4.66 -29.15
CA SER A 15 -49.66 3.52 -29.13
C SER A 15 -48.29 3.67 -29.79
N LEU A 16 -47.26 3.88 -28.98
CA LEU A 16 -45.89 3.56 -29.34
C LEU A 16 -45.51 2.21 -28.70
N SER A 17 -45.48 1.17 -29.52
CA SER A 17 -44.90 -0.13 -29.18
C SER A 17 -43.41 0.04 -28.98
N LEU A 18 -42.92 -0.13 -27.75
CA LEU A 18 -41.49 -0.26 -27.49
C LEU A 18 -41.04 -1.64 -27.97
N VAL A 19 -40.36 -1.67 -29.11
CA VAL A 19 -39.56 -2.82 -29.54
C VAL A 19 -38.37 -2.88 -28.59
N ILE A 20 -38.38 -3.84 -27.66
CA ILE A 20 -37.19 -4.21 -26.89
C ILE A 20 -36.24 -4.87 -27.88
N SER A 21 -35.28 -4.10 -28.39
CA SER A 21 -34.10 -4.65 -29.05
C SER A 21 -33.30 -5.43 -28.02
N ALA A 22 -33.43 -6.76 -28.03
CA ALA A 22 -32.50 -7.65 -27.38
C ALA A 22 -31.15 -7.54 -28.12
N LEU A 23 -30.34 -6.56 -27.72
CA LEU A 23 -28.91 -6.61 -27.98
C LEU A 23 -28.37 -7.77 -27.16
N SER A 24 -28.00 -8.84 -27.86
CA SER A 24 -27.13 -9.89 -27.33
C SER A 24 -25.91 -9.20 -26.74
N HIS A 25 -25.84 -9.09 -25.42
CA HIS A 25 -24.61 -8.70 -24.76
C HIS A 25 -23.65 -9.84 -25.04
N ALA A 26 -22.73 -9.64 -25.99
CA ALA A 26 -21.59 -10.52 -26.11
C ALA A 26 -20.98 -10.61 -24.71
N GLN A 27 -20.94 -11.82 -24.15
CA GLN A 27 -20.31 -12.02 -22.84
C GLN A 27 -18.88 -11.47 -22.96
N SER A 28 -18.50 -10.60 -22.02
CA SER A 28 -17.14 -10.07 -21.95
C SER A 28 -16.15 -11.23 -21.98
N PRO A 29 -15.03 -11.14 -22.72
CA PRO A 29 -14.04 -12.21 -22.78
C PRO A 29 -13.61 -12.64 -21.37
N THR A 30 -13.43 -13.93 -21.10
CA THR A 30 -12.82 -14.43 -19.85
C THR A 30 -11.33 -14.67 -20.06
N SER A 31 -10.51 -14.52 -19.03
CA SER A 31 -9.07 -14.81 -19.10
C SER A 31 -8.74 -16.09 -18.33
N ASP A 32 -7.81 -16.86 -18.90
CA ASP A 32 -7.18 -18.03 -18.29
C ASP A 32 -5.87 -17.68 -17.55
N GLY A 33 -5.59 -16.38 -17.37
CA GLY A 33 -4.38 -15.86 -16.75
C GLY A 33 -3.21 -15.71 -17.73
N SER A 34 -3.33 -16.15 -18.99
CA SER A 34 -2.28 -15.95 -19.98
C SER A 34 -2.18 -14.47 -20.41
N PRO A 35 -0.97 -13.97 -20.73
CA PRO A 35 -0.81 -12.58 -21.17
C PRO A 35 -1.71 -12.21 -22.36
N ALA A 36 -1.94 -13.15 -23.28
CA ALA A 36 -2.78 -12.92 -24.46
C ALA A 36 -4.26 -12.73 -24.09
N SER A 37 -4.81 -13.55 -23.19
CA SER A 37 -6.23 -13.46 -22.81
C SER A 37 -6.51 -12.27 -21.88
N ILE A 38 -5.55 -11.92 -21.01
CA ILE A 38 -5.57 -10.69 -20.21
C ILE A 38 -5.58 -9.46 -21.11
N ASN A 39 -4.68 -9.39 -22.10
CA ASN A 39 -4.63 -8.25 -23.01
C ASN A 39 -5.91 -8.12 -23.84
N ALA A 40 -6.47 -9.24 -24.33
CA ALA A 40 -7.74 -9.22 -25.05
C ALA A 40 -8.91 -8.71 -24.20
N ARG A 41 -8.93 -9.03 -22.89
CA ARG A 41 -9.89 -8.47 -21.93
C ARG A 41 -9.68 -6.98 -21.70
N ALA A 42 -8.44 -6.56 -21.48
CA ALA A 42 -8.10 -5.15 -21.31
C ALA A 42 -8.55 -4.34 -22.53
N ASP A 43 -8.22 -4.79 -23.75
CA ASP A 43 -8.63 -4.13 -25.00
C ASP A 43 -10.16 -4.04 -25.15
N TYR A 44 -10.91 -5.04 -24.69
CA TYR A 44 -12.38 -5.04 -24.74
C TYR A 44 -13.00 -3.95 -23.85
N PHE A 45 -12.43 -3.68 -22.67
CA PHE A 45 -12.95 -2.70 -21.71
C PHE A 45 -12.31 -1.31 -21.82
N ARG A 46 -11.26 -1.15 -22.64
CA ARG A 46 -10.48 0.09 -22.73
C ARG A 46 -11.35 1.25 -23.24
N LEU A 47 -11.33 2.35 -22.50
CA LEU A 47 -11.97 3.61 -22.85
C LEU A 47 -11.05 4.44 -23.76
N ASP A 48 -11.63 5.19 -24.69
CA ASP A 48 -10.91 6.04 -25.64
C ASP A 48 -10.50 7.38 -24.98
N ASN A 49 -9.50 7.31 -24.11
CA ASN A 49 -8.89 8.46 -23.44
C ASN A 49 -7.41 8.58 -23.80
N ALA A 50 -6.91 9.81 -23.93
CA ALA A 50 -5.51 10.06 -24.24
C ALA A 50 -4.61 9.90 -23.01
N TYR A 51 -3.55 9.12 -23.14
CA TYR A 51 -2.49 9.04 -22.14
C TYR A 51 -1.50 10.20 -22.28
N ILE A 52 -1.15 10.83 -21.16
CA ILE A 52 -0.07 11.83 -21.07
C ILE A 52 0.97 11.30 -20.09
N PRO A 53 2.22 11.05 -20.52
CA PRO A 53 3.26 10.59 -19.62
C PRO A 53 3.65 11.65 -18.60
N PRO A 54 4.23 11.24 -17.45
CA PRO A 54 4.85 12.17 -16.52
C PRO A 54 5.83 13.12 -17.22
N PRO A 55 5.81 14.42 -16.88
CA PRO A 55 6.73 15.39 -17.44
C PRO A 55 8.14 15.25 -16.85
N GLY A 56 9.12 15.89 -17.50
CA GLY A 56 10.49 15.98 -17.00
C GLY A 56 11.37 14.79 -17.35
N GLU A 57 12.65 14.91 -17.03
CA GLU A 57 13.67 13.93 -17.39
C GLU A 57 13.67 12.74 -16.41
N ALA A 58 13.65 11.52 -16.94
CA ALA A 58 13.64 10.29 -16.13
C ALA A 58 14.80 10.23 -15.12
N LEU A 59 15.99 10.67 -15.52
CA LEU A 59 17.17 10.67 -14.65
C LEU A 59 17.00 11.60 -13.45
N HIS A 60 16.32 12.74 -13.61
CA HIS A 60 16.06 13.66 -12.50
C HIS A 60 15.12 13.01 -11.47
N HIS A 61 14.10 12.28 -11.93
CA HIS A 61 13.15 11.56 -11.07
C HIS A 61 13.80 10.38 -10.34
N TYR A 62 14.60 9.55 -11.03
CA TYR A 62 15.35 8.48 -10.37
C TYR A 62 16.32 9.02 -9.31
N THR A 63 16.94 10.18 -9.58
CA THR A 63 17.84 10.83 -8.63
C THR A 63 17.07 11.45 -7.45
N ALA A 64 15.85 11.95 -7.67
CA ALA A 64 14.94 12.34 -6.60
C ALA A 64 14.63 11.15 -5.68
N GLY A 65 14.28 10.01 -6.27
CA GLY A 65 14.08 8.76 -5.55
C GLY A 65 15.31 8.36 -4.75
N PHE A 66 16.51 8.47 -5.33
CA PHE A 66 17.73 8.10 -4.63
C PHE A 66 18.01 9.04 -3.44
N ALA A 67 17.87 10.35 -3.60
CA ALA A 67 18.05 11.31 -2.52
C ALA A 67 17.10 11.00 -1.36
N LYS A 68 15.84 10.68 -1.68
CA LYS A 68 14.80 10.33 -0.71
C LYS A 68 15.15 9.08 0.09
N ILE A 69 15.40 7.95 -0.59
CA ILE A 69 15.71 6.69 0.09
C ILE A 69 16.97 6.83 0.94
N LEU A 70 18.02 7.49 0.42
CA LEU A 70 19.24 7.68 1.20
C LEU A 70 18.99 8.55 2.44
N CYS A 71 18.15 9.59 2.33
CA CYS A 71 17.73 10.39 3.47
C CYS A 71 16.99 9.52 4.50
N SER A 72 15.98 8.75 4.08
CA SER A 72 15.17 7.92 4.99
C SER A 72 16.03 6.86 5.68
N ALA A 73 16.89 6.17 4.93
CA ALA A 73 17.78 5.16 5.49
C ALA A 73 18.71 5.74 6.55
N VAL A 74 19.27 6.93 6.34
CA VAL A 74 20.23 7.55 7.26
C VAL A 74 19.56 8.22 8.46
N PHE A 75 18.47 8.95 8.23
CA PHE A 75 17.88 9.82 9.26
C PHE A 75 16.61 9.26 9.90
N VAL A 76 15.88 8.35 9.24
CA VAL A 76 14.72 7.66 9.83
C VAL A 76 15.15 6.32 10.44
N THR A 77 15.84 5.48 9.66
CA THR A 77 16.25 4.14 10.12
C THR A 77 17.58 4.16 10.88
N GLY A 78 18.51 5.06 10.54
CA GLY A 78 19.82 5.16 11.20
C GLY A 78 20.92 4.31 10.57
N LEU A 79 20.74 3.85 9.32
CA LEU A 79 21.71 3.01 8.60
C LEU A 79 22.96 3.78 8.15
N ASP A 80 24.04 3.03 7.92
CA ASP A 80 25.25 3.58 7.30
C ASP A 80 24.95 4.08 5.87
N PRO A 81 25.35 5.32 5.50
CA PRO A 81 25.06 5.87 4.17
C PRO A 81 25.65 5.07 3.00
N VAL A 82 26.82 4.45 3.16
CA VAL A 82 27.48 3.68 2.08
C VAL A 82 26.75 2.38 1.85
N ASP A 83 26.43 1.66 2.92
CA ASP A 83 25.62 0.46 2.85
C ASP A 83 24.22 0.74 2.29
N ALA A 84 23.54 1.78 2.80
CA ALA A 84 22.21 2.16 2.35
C ALA A 84 22.20 2.50 0.84
N ALA A 85 23.19 3.24 0.37
CA ALA A 85 23.34 3.57 -1.04
C ALA A 85 23.56 2.34 -1.94
N ALA A 86 24.15 1.27 -1.40
CA ALA A 86 24.40 0.02 -2.13
C ALA A 86 23.22 -0.96 -2.09
N ASN A 87 22.39 -0.92 -1.03
CA ASN A 87 21.49 -2.03 -0.72
C ASN A 87 20.01 -1.66 -0.59
N MET A 88 19.65 -0.39 -0.36
CA MET A 88 18.26 0.07 -0.16
C MET A 88 17.67 0.68 -1.43
N GLY A 89 16.35 0.83 -1.53
CA GLY A 89 15.78 1.80 -2.47
C GLY A 89 15.58 1.42 -3.93
N GLY A 90 16.00 0.22 -4.35
CA GLY A 90 16.18 -0.12 -5.77
C GLY A 90 14.92 0.00 -6.64
N PHE A 91 13.74 0.04 -6.03
CA PHE A 91 12.45 0.18 -6.72
C PHE A 91 12.24 1.55 -7.38
N ILE A 92 12.43 2.65 -6.65
CA ILE A 92 12.25 4.03 -7.19
C ILE A 92 13.57 4.71 -7.54
N SER A 93 14.69 4.04 -7.26
CA SER A 93 16.04 4.52 -7.56
C SER A 93 16.92 3.38 -8.05
N PRO A 94 16.74 2.91 -9.29
CA PRO A 94 17.47 1.76 -9.82
C PRO A 94 18.99 1.95 -9.72
N PHE A 95 19.72 0.92 -9.30
CA PHE A 95 21.16 1.02 -9.02
C PHE A 95 21.99 1.43 -10.25
N ASN A 96 21.58 1.00 -11.44
CA ASN A 96 22.21 1.42 -12.70
C ASN A 96 21.96 2.91 -13.04
N GLN A 97 21.00 3.57 -12.42
CA GLN A 97 20.79 5.02 -12.58
C GLN A 97 21.62 5.82 -11.58
N ARG A 98 21.89 5.28 -10.39
CA ARG A 98 22.67 5.96 -9.33
C ARG A 98 24.11 6.28 -9.75
N GLN A 99 24.71 5.50 -10.64
CA GLN A 99 26.06 5.72 -11.15
C GLN A 99 26.24 7.06 -11.90
N HIS A 100 25.14 7.71 -12.30
CA HIS A 100 25.18 9.03 -12.95
C HIS A 100 25.39 10.18 -11.95
N VAL A 101 25.19 9.95 -10.66
CA VAL A 101 25.43 10.97 -9.62
C VAL A 101 26.92 11.24 -9.51
N VAL A 102 27.33 12.48 -9.71
CA VAL A 102 28.73 12.90 -9.68
C VAL A 102 29.17 13.41 -8.31
N ASN A 103 28.23 13.78 -7.45
CA ASN A 103 28.51 14.19 -6.08
C ASN A 103 27.33 13.85 -5.17
N THR A 104 27.63 13.26 -4.02
CA THR A 104 26.68 12.93 -2.96
C THR A 104 27.09 13.63 -1.68
N ARG A 105 26.19 14.42 -1.10
CA ARG A 105 26.37 15.06 0.19
C ARG A 105 25.31 14.59 1.16
N VAL A 106 25.75 14.14 2.34
CA VAL A 106 24.89 13.83 3.50
C VAL A 106 25.20 14.86 4.58
N ASP A 107 24.30 15.82 4.78
CA ASP A 107 24.40 16.86 5.80
C ASP A 107 23.68 16.42 7.07
N ARG A 108 24.45 15.99 8.08
CA ARG A 108 23.90 15.50 9.35
C ARG A 108 23.33 16.59 10.24
N VAL A 109 23.67 17.86 10.01
CA VAL A 109 23.12 18.98 10.80
C VAL A 109 21.74 19.38 10.29
N ARG A 110 21.56 19.36 8.97
CA ARG A 110 20.26 19.68 8.33
C ARG A 110 19.36 18.47 8.15
N GLU A 111 19.87 17.27 8.41
CA GLU A 111 19.25 15.99 8.08
C GLU A 111 18.84 15.93 6.60
N GLU A 112 19.79 16.28 5.73
CA GLU A 112 19.56 16.50 4.30
C GLU A 112 20.53 15.68 3.46
N VAL A 113 20.03 15.13 2.35
CA VAL A 113 20.82 14.51 1.29
C VAL A 113 20.69 15.34 0.03
N SER A 114 21.82 15.68 -0.59
CA SER A 114 21.87 16.35 -1.90
C SER A 114 22.69 15.55 -2.88
N LEU A 115 22.14 15.30 -4.07
CA LEU A 115 22.77 14.57 -5.15
C LEU A 115 22.91 15.46 -6.37
N VAL A 116 24.10 15.51 -6.95
CA VAL A 116 24.41 16.35 -8.14
C VAL A 116 24.56 15.47 -9.36
N LEU A 117 23.90 15.86 -10.45
CA LEU A 117 23.99 15.23 -11.77
C LEU A 117 25.02 15.94 -12.67
N PRO A 118 25.45 15.30 -13.79
CA PRO A 118 26.46 15.87 -14.68
C PRO A 118 26.02 17.17 -15.36
N ASP A 119 24.71 17.38 -15.53
CA ASP A 119 24.10 18.59 -16.07
C ASP A 119 23.99 19.74 -15.04
N GLY A 120 24.45 19.51 -13.80
CA GLY A 120 24.41 20.47 -12.71
C GLY A 120 23.10 20.48 -11.92
N VAL A 121 22.11 19.65 -12.30
CA VAL A 121 20.88 19.52 -11.53
C VAL A 121 21.18 18.91 -10.17
N VAL A 122 20.59 19.50 -9.13
CA VAL A 122 20.67 19.00 -7.75
C VAL A 122 19.30 18.46 -7.35
N ARG A 123 19.28 17.24 -6.82
CA ARG A 123 18.10 16.64 -6.20
C ARG A 123 18.34 16.51 -4.70
N THR A 124 17.39 17.01 -3.92
CA THR A 124 17.51 17.08 -2.47
C THR A 124 16.36 16.34 -1.81
N ALA A 125 16.65 15.69 -0.69
CA ALA A 125 15.65 15.23 0.26
C ALA A 125 16.08 15.60 1.67
N ARG A 126 15.11 15.98 2.51
CA ARG A 126 15.37 16.43 3.88
C ARG A 126 14.34 15.85 4.84
N ARG A 127 14.78 15.52 6.06
CA ARG A 127 13.90 15.07 7.13
C ARG A 127 13.14 16.24 7.76
N TYR A 128 11.84 16.04 7.97
CA TYR A 128 10.93 16.96 8.65
C TYR A 128 10.18 16.21 9.76
N ASP A 129 10.79 16.12 10.95
CA ASP A 129 10.20 15.53 12.15
C ASP A 129 9.49 14.18 11.89
N ASN A 130 8.19 14.09 12.20
CA ASN A 130 7.35 12.90 12.03
C ASN A 130 6.85 12.69 10.58
N GLN A 131 7.10 13.64 9.67
CA GLN A 131 6.79 13.49 8.23
C GLN A 131 7.94 12.85 7.45
N GLY A 132 9.04 12.49 8.14
CA GLY A 132 10.17 11.76 7.59
C GLY A 132 10.89 12.54 6.48
N CYS A 133 11.54 11.83 5.55
CA CYS A 133 12.31 12.46 4.49
C CYS A 133 11.45 12.85 3.29
N VAL A 134 11.36 14.14 2.98
CA VAL A 134 10.62 14.67 1.85
C VAL A 134 11.60 14.99 0.72
N ALA A 135 11.36 14.44 -0.48
CA ALA A 135 12.08 14.86 -1.69
C ALA A 135 11.51 16.17 -2.20
N HIS A 136 12.35 17.18 -2.37
CA HIS A 136 11.90 18.50 -2.82
C HIS A 136 11.55 18.52 -4.30
N SER A 137 10.67 19.45 -4.68
CA SER A 137 10.35 19.77 -6.06
C SER A 137 11.61 20.21 -6.81
N LEU A 138 11.65 20.00 -8.14
CA LEU A 138 12.80 20.42 -8.93
C LEU A 138 13.01 21.93 -8.90
N GLY A 139 14.21 22.35 -8.46
CA GLY A 139 14.58 23.75 -8.34
C GLY A 139 14.05 24.45 -7.09
N ASP A 140 13.36 23.72 -6.21
CA ASP A 140 12.85 24.23 -4.93
C ASP A 140 13.54 23.52 -3.76
N ASN A 141 13.63 24.18 -2.62
CA ASN A 141 14.13 23.63 -1.35
C ASN A 141 13.11 23.82 -0.21
N SER A 142 11.85 24.09 -0.55
CA SER A 142 10.76 24.33 0.39
C SER A 142 9.68 23.24 0.34
N ILE A 143 8.77 23.30 1.30
CA ILE A 143 7.59 22.44 1.43
C ILE A 143 6.36 23.34 1.60
N ASP A 144 5.22 22.87 1.12
CA ASP A 144 3.92 23.58 1.11
C ASP A 144 3.03 23.18 2.30
N PHE A 145 3.62 22.65 3.37
CA PHE A 145 2.93 22.31 4.60
C PHE A 145 3.76 22.71 5.83
N THR A 146 3.10 22.77 6.98
CA THR A 146 3.79 22.99 8.27
C THR A 146 4.08 21.63 8.90
N PRO A 147 5.36 21.25 9.12
CA PRO A 147 5.69 20.02 9.83
C PRO A 147 5.06 19.98 11.21
N SER A 148 4.64 18.80 11.63
CA SER A 148 4.04 18.58 12.94
C SER A 148 4.81 17.51 13.71
N THR A 149 5.10 17.80 14.98
CA THR A 149 5.65 16.84 15.92
C THR A 149 4.50 16.04 16.53
N ILE A 150 4.56 14.73 16.39
CA ILE A 150 3.52 13.80 16.81
C ILE A 150 4.13 12.83 17.81
N GLU A 151 3.78 13.03 19.07
CA GLU A 151 4.18 12.16 20.17
C GLU A 151 3.16 11.05 20.40
N ALA A 152 3.64 9.83 20.61
CA ALA A 152 2.79 8.70 20.99
C ALA A 152 2.15 8.94 22.37
N ASN A 153 0.85 8.65 22.50
CA ASN A 153 0.15 8.74 23.78
C ASN A 153 0.11 7.36 24.46
N LEU A 154 1.28 6.88 24.85
CA LEU A 154 1.46 5.52 25.36
C LEU A 154 2.36 5.49 26.60
N PRO A 155 2.14 4.56 27.53
CA PRO A 155 3.08 4.33 28.63
C PRO A 155 4.47 3.89 28.11
N PRO A 156 5.53 3.98 28.92
CA PRO A 156 6.86 3.53 28.50
C PRO A 156 6.86 2.07 28.04
N ALA A 157 7.48 1.81 26.89
CA ALA A 157 7.42 0.51 26.24
C ALA A 157 8.09 -0.60 27.08
N HIS A 158 9.28 -0.32 27.62
CA HIS A 158 10.07 -1.24 28.45
C HIS A 158 9.36 -1.69 29.75
N SER A 159 8.34 -0.96 30.21
CA SER A 159 7.58 -1.29 31.42
C SER A 159 6.16 -1.76 31.13
N THR A 160 5.81 -1.94 29.85
CA THR A 160 4.44 -2.28 29.42
C THR A 160 4.44 -3.69 28.79
N PRO A 161 3.52 -4.58 29.16
CA PRO A 161 3.38 -5.89 28.53
C PRO A 161 3.08 -5.83 27.03
N TRP A 162 3.61 -6.78 26.28
CA TRP A 162 3.15 -7.08 24.93
C TRP A 162 1.64 -7.39 24.94
N PRO A 163 0.85 -6.93 23.95
CA PRO A 163 1.28 -6.24 22.74
C PRO A 163 1.33 -4.71 22.84
N MET A 164 1.14 -4.12 24.02
CA MET A 164 1.16 -2.66 24.19
C MET A 164 2.56 -2.10 24.48
N GLY A 165 3.52 -2.93 24.90
CA GLY A 165 4.93 -2.60 25.07
C GLY A 165 5.85 -3.76 24.77
N ASP A 166 6.97 -3.84 25.48
CA ASP A 166 8.10 -4.72 25.17
C ASP A 166 8.28 -5.90 26.12
N ILE A 167 7.53 -5.95 27.23
CA ILE A 167 7.64 -7.07 28.18
C ILE A 167 6.92 -8.27 27.56
N VAL A 168 7.71 -9.26 27.12
CA VAL A 168 7.24 -10.54 26.60
C VAL A 168 7.36 -11.59 27.72
N ASP A 169 6.36 -12.47 27.82
CA ASP A 169 6.37 -13.60 28.76
C ASP A 169 6.83 -14.87 28.04
N GLU A 170 8.15 -15.10 28.06
CA GLU A 170 8.82 -16.20 27.35
C GLU A 170 8.48 -17.60 27.91
N ASP A 171 7.99 -17.69 29.15
CA ASP A 171 7.64 -18.96 29.81
C ASP A 171 6.20 -19.41 29.52
N SER A 172 5.46 -18.66 28.69
CA SER A 172 4.00 -18.81 28.51
C SER A 172 3.56 -19.31 27.13
N PHE A 173 4.40 -20.06 26.42
CA PHE A 173 4.00 -20.60 25.12
C PHE A 173 2.75 -21.51 25.25
N PRO A 174 1.81 -21.44 24.28
CA PRO A 174 0.68 -22.34 24.24
C PRO A 174 1.11 -23.81 24.25
N ALA A 175 0.27 -24.68 24.81
CA ALA A 175 0.55 -26.12 24.84
C ALA A 175 0.69 -26.68 23.41
N GLY A 176 1.64 -27.59 23.21
CA GLY A 176 1.89 -28.24 21.92
C GLY A 176 2.85 -27.49 20.99
N VAL A 177 3.39 -26.35 21.42
CA VAL A 177 4.43 -25.62 20.69
C VAL A 177 5.80 -26.28 20.86
N ASP A 178 6.49 -26.56 19.75
CA ASP A 178 7.89 -27.02 19.73
C ASP A 178 8.84 -25.82 19.67
N VAL A 179 9.35 -25.43 20.84
CA VAL A 179 10.24 -24.26 20.98
C VAL A 179 11.56 -24.46 20.24
N GLU A 180 12.12 -25.68 20.23
CA GLU A 180 13.40 -25.94 19.56
C GLU A 180 13.25 -25.82 18.03
N LEU A 181 12.16 -26.37 17.49
CA LEU A 181 11.86 -26.25 16.07
C LEU A 181 11.56 -24.80 15.67
N ILE A 182 10.90 -24.00 16.53
CA ILE A 182 10.72 -22.56 16.31
C ILE A 182 12.07 -21.85 16.22
N GLN A 183 13.01 -22.10 17.13
CA GLN A 183 14.30 -21.42 17.08
C GLN A 183 15.05 -21.75 15.77
N ARG A 184 15.00 -23.01 15.34
CA ARG A 184 15.56 -23.44 14.05
C ARG A 184 14.86 -22.77 12.87
N ALA A 185 13.53 -22.70 12.90
CA ALA A 185 12.73 -22.03 11.88
C ALA A 185 13.11 -20.54 11.79
N LEU A 186 13.23 -19.84 12.92
CA LEU A 186 13.65 -18.44 12.97
C LEU A 186 15.06 -18.22 12.41
N ASP A 187 16.01 -19.08 12.75
CA ASP A 187 17.37 -18.99 12.23
C ASP A 187 17.39 -19.23 10.70
N THR A 188 16.65 -20.22 10.21
CA THR A 188 16.48 -20.47 8.77
C THR A 188 15.81 -19.30 8.06
N GLY A 189 14.73 -18.76 8.62
CA GLY A 189 13.94 -17.69 8.02
C GLY A 189 14.64 -16.34 8.04
N PHE A 190 15.49 -16.08 9.04
CA PHE A 190 16.34 -14.90 9.06
C PHE A 190 17.33 -14.95 7.90
N GLY A 191 17.82 -16.16 7.61
CA GLY A 191 18.59 -16.48 6.43
C GLY A 191 20.07 -16.11 6.54
N PRO A 192 20.85 -16.40 5.48
CA PRO A 192 22.26 -16.06 5.44
C PRO A 192 22.48 -14.54 5.24
N GLU A 193 23.73 -14.08 5.29
CA GLU A 193 24.09 -12.66 5.14
C GLU A 193 23.54 -12.06 3.82
N GLU A 194 23.51 -12.83 2.73
CA GLU A 194 22.96 -12.39 1.45
C GLU A 194 21.46 -12.10 1.49
N ALA A 195 20.72 -12.68 2.45
CA ALA A 195 19.31 -12.37 2.68
C ALA A 195 19.12 -10.93 3.17
N ARG A 196 20.14 -10.35 3.82
CA ARG A 196 20.13 -8.98 4.38
C ARG A 196 18.84 -8.68 5.14
N THR A 197 18.36 -9.65 5.89
CA THR A 197 17.19 -9.48 6.75
C THR A 197 17.57 -8.56 7.90
N LEU A 198 16.79 -7.49 8.09
CA LEU A 198 16.98 -6.53 9.17
C LEU A 198 16.17 -6.94 10.39
N GLY A 199 14.94 -7.43 10.18
CA GLY A 199 14.08 -7.93 11.24
C GLY A 199 13.18 -9.06 10.77
N LEU A 200 13.07 -10.11 11.59
CA LEU A 200 12.13 -11.20 11.47
C LEU A 200 11.36 -11.32 12.79
N VAL A 201 10.03 -11.32 12.74
CA VAL A 201 9.17 -11.54 13.92
C VAL A 201 8.09 -12.55 13.57
N VAL A 202 7.91 -13.54 14.44
CA VAL A 202 6.83 -14.53 14.33
C VAL A 202 5.94 -14.44 15.55
N THR A 203 4.63 -14.36 15.34
CA THR A 203 3.64 -14.45 16.41
C THR A 203 2.68 -15.61 16.18
N TYR A 204 2.23 -16.23 17.26
CA TYR A 204 1.21 -17.28 17.28
C TYR A 204 0.19 -16.95 18.36
N GLN A 205 -1.11 -16.98 18.01
CA GLN A 205 -2.20 -16.60 18.92
C GLN A 205 -1.97 -15.23 19.60
N GLY A 206 -1.44 -14.26 18.85
CA GLY A 206 -1.15 -12.92 19.37
C GLY A 206 0.11 -12.79 20.24
N LYS A 207 0.82 -13.87 20.56
CA LYS A 207 2.07 -13.85 21.34
C LYS A 207 3.29 -13.92 20.42
N ILE A 208 4.38 -13.23 20.77
CA ILE A 208 5.67 -13.39 20.08
C ILE A 208 6.21 -14.79 20.38
N LEU A 209 6.42 -15.59 19.32
CA LEU A 209 7.11 -16.88 19.40
C LEU A 209 8.63 -16.70 19.36
N GLY A 210 9.07 -15.73 18.59
CA GLY A 210 10.44 -15.28 18.59
C GLY A 210 10.72 -14.28 17.49
N GLU A 211 11.92 -13.73 17.55
CA GLU A 211 12.37 -12.65 16.68
C GLU A 211 13.88 -12.71 16.46
N ARG A 212 14.33 -12.11 15.36
CA ARG A 212 15.73 -11.96 14.97
C ARG A 212 15.94 -10.59 14.36
N TYR A 213 17.07 -9.98 14.67
CA TYR A 213 17.45 -8.67 14.16
C TYR A 213 18.91 -8.70 13.70
N SER A 214 19.23 -7.94 12.66
CA SER A 214 20.63 -7.69 12.31
C SER A 214 21.26 -6.75 13.33
N ASP A 215 22.58 -6.75 13.45
CA ASP A 215 23.34 -5.86 14.35
C ASP A 215 23.15 -4.35 14.05
N GLU A 216 22.54 -4.01 12.92
CA GLU A 216 22.30 -2.63 12.47
C GLU A 216 21.03 -2.00 13.07
N VAL A 217 20.11 -2.80 13.62
CA VAL A 217 18.77 -2.35 14.03
C VAL A 217 18.32 -3.03 15.32
N ASP A 218 17.30 -2.46 15.95
CA ASP A 218 16.66 -3.01 17.15
C ASP A 218 15.13 -3.19 16.98
N ILE A 219 14.48 -3.62 18.06
CA ILE A 219 13.03 -3.89 18.12
C ILE A 219 12.15 -2.65 17.86
N HIS A 220 12.72 -1.44 17.92
CA HIS A 220 12.04 -0.16 17.78
C HIS A 220 12.35 0.55 16.46
N THR A 221 13.39 0.11 15.77
CA THR A 221 13.92 0.76 14.57
C THR A 221 12.86 0.80 13.47
N PRO A 222 12.50 1.97 12.94
CA PRO A 222 11.56 2.08 11.82
C PRO A 222 12.22 1.60 10.52
N LEU A 223 11.66 0.55 9.91
CA LEU A 223 12.20 -0.08 8.70
C LEU A 223 11.34 0.23 7.47
N GLU A 224 12.00 0.42 6.33
CA GLU A 224 11.38 0.67 5.02
C GLU A 224 10.46 -0.50 4.61
N SER A 225 9.15 -0.25 4.53
CA SER A 225 8.16 -1.31 4.28
C SER A 225 7.77 -1.50 2.81
N TRP A 226 8.05 -0.51 1.97
CA TRP A 226 7.49 -0.42 0.62
C TRP A 226 5.97 -0.64 0.64
N SER A 227 5.43 -1.33 -0.37
CA SER A 227 4.01 -1.54 -0.58
C SER A 227 3.22 -2.21 0.56
N MET A 228 3.83 -2.69 1.64
CA MET A 228 3.08 -3.00 2.87
C MET A 228 2.30 -1.77 3.38
N THR A 229 2.80 -0.56 3.09
CA THR A 229 2.10 0.71 3.36
C THR A 229 0.72 0.77 2.70
N LYS A 230 0.50 0.10 1.57
CA LYS A 230 -0.83 0.09 0.93
C LYS A 230 -1.86 -0.54 1.86
N SER A 231 -1.54 -1.68 2.46
CA SER A 231 -2.42 -2.37 3.40
C SER A 231 -2.63 -1.56 4.68
N LEU A 232 -1.62 -0.81 5.13
CA LEU A 232 -1.78 0.19 6.20
C LEU A 232 -2.74 1.32 5.79
N THR A 233 -2.63 1.84 4.57
CA THR A 233 -3.55 2.84 4.02
C THR A 233 -4.98 2.29 3.95
N GLY A 234 -5.15 1.04 3.50
CA GLY A 234 -6.43 0.33 3.58
C GLY A 234 -6.94 0.22 5.01
N THR A 235 -6.07 -0.12 5.97
CA THR A 235 -6.43 -0.18 7.40
C THR A 235 -6.95 1.17 7.91
N LEU A 236 -6.26 2.27 7.59
CA LEU A 236 -6.67 3.62 7.99
C LEU A 236 -8.02 4.02 7.38
N MET A 237 -8.29 3.63 6.14
CA MET A 237 -9.62 3.77 5.54
C MET A 237 -10.66 2.91 6.27
N GLY A 238 -10.32 1.66 6.63
CA GLY A 238 -11.16 0.79 7.46
C GLY A 238 -11.52 1.42 8.81
N VAL A 239 -10.57 2.11 9.46
CA VAL A 239 -10.84 2.88 10.69
C VAL A 239 -11.86 3.99 10.45
N LEU A 240 -11.76 4.76 9.36
CA LEU A 240 -12.75 5.78 9.02
C LEU A 240 -14.13 5.20 8.71
N ILE A 241 -14.19 4.04 8.04
CA ILE A 241 -15.45 3.32 7.80
C ILE A 241 -16.06 2.85 9.12
N GLN A 242 -15.24 2.30 10.03
CA GLN A 242 -15.69 1.93 11.38
C GLN A 242 -16.18 3.13 12.20
N GLN A 243 -15.60 4.31 11.98
CA GLN A 243 -16.03 5.57 12.60
C GLN A 243 -17.30 6.16 11.95
N GLY A 244 -17.79 5.58 10.85
CA GLY A 244 -19.00 6.01 10.16
C GLY A 244 -18.79 7.16 9.16
N GLU A 245 -17.55 7.50 8.82
CA GLU A 245 -17.24 8.58 7.86
C GLU A 245 -17.53 8.18 6.41
N TYR A 246 -17.29 6.90 6.10
CA TYR A 246 -17.49 6.34 4.78
C TYR A 246 -18.19 4.98 4.88
N GLU A 247 -18.79 4.58 3.77
CA GLU A 247 -19.27 3.22 3.52
C GLU A 247 -18.38 2.57 2.47
N LEU A 248 -18.04 1.29 2.63
CA LEU A 248 -17.11 0.60 1.72
C LEU A 248 -17.53 0.68 0.23
N TRP A 249 -18.83 0.64 -0.03
CA TRP A 249 -19.38 0.57 -1.40
C TRP A 249 -20.03 1.86 -1.88
N GLN A 250 -19.85 2.99 -1.18
CA GLN A 250 -20.27 4.28 -1.73
C GLN A 250 -19.32 4.72 -2.85
N ASN A 251 -19.83 5.56 -3.76
CA ASN A 251 -19.01 6.24 -4.76
C ASN A 251 -17.99 7.14 -4.05
N ALA A 252 -16.74 7.10 -4.50
CA ALA A 252 -15.66 7.83 -3.86
C ALA A 252 -15.82 9.35 -4.09
N PRO A 253 -15.91 10.16 -3.02
CA PRO A 253 -16.17 11.59 -3.14
C PRO A 253 -14.89 12.39 -3.46
N VAL A 254 -14.14 11.97 -4.48
CA VAL A 254 -12.95 12.69 -4.97
C VAL A 254 -13.38 14.00 -5.64
N PRO A 255 -12.96 15.18 -5.15
CA PRO A 255 -13.47 16.48 -5.62
C PRO A 255 -13.32 16.69 -7.14
N GLU A 256 -12.19 16.30 -7.71
CA GLU A 256 -11.85 16.44 -9.13
C GLU A 256 -12.81 15.66 -10.04
N TRP A 257 -13.50 14.64 -9.51
CA TRP A 257 -14.47 13.85 -10.28
C TRP A 257 -15.88 14.46 -10.24
N GLN A 258 -16.11 15.44 -9.36
CA GLN A 258 -17.41 16.10 -9.18
C GLN A 258 -17.52 17.42 -9.97
N GLU A 259 -16.43 17.86 -10.62
CA GLU A 259 -16.41 19.13 -11.37
C GLU A 259 -17.28 19.09 -12.64
N ASP A 260 -17.29 17.96 -13.35
CA ASP A 260 -18.18 17.69 -14.49
C ASP A 260 -19.22 16.64 -14.09
N PRO A 261 -20.54 16.92 -14.13
CA PRO A 261 -21.57 15.95 -13.81
C PRO A 261 -21.61 14.72 -14.73
N ASN A 262 -20.88 14.75 -15.85
CA ASN A 262 -20.76 13.61 -16.78
C ASN A 262 -19.42 12.86 -16.64
N ASP A 263 -18.61 13.18 -15.64
CA ASP A 263 -17.35 12.47 -15.41
C ASP A 263 -17.62 11.01 -15.01
N PRO A 264 -17.20 10.02 -15.83
CA PRO A 264 -17.47 8.61 -15.56
C PRO A 264 -16.73 8.09 -14.32
N ARG A 265 -15.72 8.82 -13.80
CA ARG A 265 -15.00 8.47 -12.57
C ARG A 265 -15.89 8.58 -11.33
N GLN A 266 -17.02 9.29 -11.40
CA GLN A 266 -18.00 9.35 -10.30
C GLN A 266 -18.59 7.99 -9.93
N GLU A 267 -18.54 7.00 -10.82
CA GLU A 267 -19.04 5.64 -10.57
C GLU A 267 -18.01 4.76 -9.82
N ILE A 268 -16.78 5.23 -9.63
CA ILE A 268 -15.74 4.48 -8.91
C ILE A 268 -16.07 4.49 -7.42
N ARG A 269 -16.22 3.31 -6.81
CA ARG A 269 -16.47 3.19 -5.36
C ARG A 269 -15.18 3.01 -4.57
N ILE A 270 -15.23 3.35 -3.29
CA ILE A 270 -14.07 3.22 -2.38
C ILE A 270 -13.53 1.78 -2.37
N GLY A 271 -14.42 0.79 -2.32
CA GLY A 271 -14.05 -0.62 -2.36
C GLY A 271 -13.47 -1.09 -3.70
N ASP A 272 -13.76 -0.42 -4.82
CA ASP A 272 -13.17 -0.72 -6.14
C ASP A 272 -11.71 -0.24 -6.18
N ILE A 273 -11.44 0.94 -5.61
CA ILE A 273 -10.08 1.49 -5.43
C ILE A 273 -9.26 0.54 -4.54
N MET A 274 -9.78 0.17 -3.37
CA MET A 274 -9.06 -0.71 -2.43
C MET A 274 -8.88 -2.16 -2.91
N ARG A 275 -9.53 -2.54 -4.02
CA ARG A 275 -9.34 -3.82 -4.76
C ARG A 275 -8.38 -3.72 -5.94
N MET A 276 -7.70 -2.59 -6.14
CA MET A 276 -6.82 -2.35 -7.30
C MET A 276 -7.59 -2.46 -8.63
N SER A 277 -8.79 -1.90 -8.67
CA SER A 277 -9.73 -2.04 -9.80
C SER A 277 -10.49 -0.76 -10.10
N SER A 278 -9.93 0.40 -9.75
CA SER A 278 -10.52 1.72 -10.05
C SER A 278 -10.64 1.97 -11.56
N GLY A 279 -9.72 1.40 -12.34
CA GLY A 279 -9.61 1.63 -13.78
C GLY A 279 -8.95 2.96 -14.15
N ILE A 280 -8.26 3.64 -13.23
CA ILE A 280 -7.54 4.88 -13.52
C ILE A 280 -6.27 4.63 -14.36
N MET A 281 -6.04 5.47 -15.37
CA MET A 281 -4.97 5.31 -16.36
C MET A 281 -3.59 5.65 -15.81
N ILE A 282 -2.80 4.61 -15.58
CA ILE A 282 -1.45 4.67 -14.98
C ILE A 282 -0.57 3.63 -15.62
N ASN A 283 0.53 4.10 -16.21
CA ASN A 283 1.53 3.22 -16.78
C ASN A 283 2.52 2.74 -15.71
N ALA A 284 2.84 1.45 -15.77
CA ALA A 284 3.85 0.80 -14.96
C ALA A 284 4.82 0.01 -15.86
N PRO A 285 6.08 -0.21 -15.44
CA PRO A 285 7.03 -1.01 -16.23
C PRO A 285 6.59 -2.47 -16.48
N SER A 286 5.61 -2.96 -15.73
CA SER A 286 5.00 -4.28 -15.91
C SER A 286 3.93 -4.32 -17.01
N ASP A 287 3.53 -3.17 -17.55
CA ASP A 287 2.55 -3.11 -18.64
C ASP A 287 3.16 -3.66 -19.94
N PRO A 288 2.40 -4.47 -20.71
CA PRO A 288 2.89 -5.06 -21.95
C PRO A 288 3.16 -4.01 -23.05
N ASP A 289 2.47 -2.87 -22.99
CA ASP A 289 2.57 -1.73 -23.90
C ASP A 289 3.36 -0.55 -23.30
N PHE A 290 4.14 -0.78 -22.22
CA PHE A 290 4.94 0.27 -21.59
C PHE A 290 6.01 0.85 -22.54
N ASP A 291 5.93 2.15 -22.83
CA ASP A 291 6.97 2.87 -23.56
C ASP A 291 8.18 3.15 -22.66
N THR A 292 9.25 2.39 -22.88
CA THR A 292 10.52 2.51 -22.14
C THR A 292 11.24 3.86 -22.33
N ASN A 293 10.81 4.71 -23.27
CA ASN A 293 11.33 6.07 -23.40
C ASN A 293 10.65 7.08 -22.45
N THR A 294 9.57 6.67 -21.79
CA THR A 294 8.84 7.51 -20.82
C THR A 294 9.18 7.13 -19.39
N TYR A 295 8.92 8.05 -18.45
CA TYR A 295 8.99 7.75 -17.03
C TYR A 295 7.65 7.16 -16.55
N PRO A 296 7.61 6.07 -15.78
CA PRO A 296 6.34 5.44 -15.39
C PRO A 296 5.61 6.25 -14.30
N ASP A 297 4.32 6.55 -14.52
CA ASP A 297 3.41 7.16 -13.52
C ASP A 297 3.48 6.42 -12.18
N HIS A 298 3.54 5.09 -12.25
CA HIS A 298 3.66 4.21 -11.10
C HIS A 298 4.80 4.61 -10.14
N VAL A 299 5.93 5.08 -10.66
CA VAL A 299 7.08 5.53 -9.85
C VAL A 299 7.09 7.04 -9.67
N TYR A 300 6.51 7.79 -10.61
CA TYR A 300 6.36 9.24 -10.53
C TYR A 300 5.62 9.71 -9.28
N LEU A 301 4.62 8.95 -8.83
CA LEU A 301 3.90 9.22 -7.57
C LEU A 301 4.80 9.27 -6.33
N TYR A 302 6.02 8.72 -6.38
CA TYR A 302 7.02 8.86 -5.31
C TYR A 302 8.05 9.95 -5.55
N THR A 303 8.32 10.26 -6.81
CA THR A 303 9.58 10.92 -7.23
C THR A 303 9.38 12.25 -7.93
N GLY A 304 8.15 12.57 -8.32
CA GLY A 304 7.84 13.79 -9.08
C GLY A 304 8.02 15.08 -8.30
N GLY A 305 7.97 15.05 -6.97
CA GLY A 305 7.98 16.27 -6.14
C GLY A 305 6.81 17.18 -6.49
N VAL A 306 5.62 16.59 -6.62
CA VAL A 306 4.37 17.27 -6.97
C VAL A 306 3.28 16.87 -5.98
N ASN A 307 2.14 17.55 -6.01
CA ASN A 307 0.95 17.14 -5.27
C ASN A 307 0.46 15.81 -5.86
N GLN A 308 0.81 14.71 -5.21
CA GLN A 308 0.52 13.38 -5.73
C GLN A 308 -0.98 13.06 -5.73
N TYR A 309 -1.75 13.66 -4.80
CA TYR A 309 -3.21 13.48 -4.73
C TYR A 309 -3.89 14.10 -5.93
N HIS A 310 -3.56 15.35 -6.23
CA HIS A 310 -4.04 16.02 -7.43
C HIS A 310 -3.59 15.29 -8.70
N TYR A 311 -2.32 14.86 -8.76
CA TYR A 311 -1.82 14.10 -9.91
C TYR A 311 -2.63 12.81 -10.13
N ALA A 312 -2.88 12.03 -9.07
CA ALA A 312 -3.67 10.81 -9.10
C ALA A 312 -5.14 11.06 -9.49
N ALA A 313 -5.78 12.06 -8.87
CA ALA A 313 -7.19 12.39 -9.07
C ALA A 313 -7.49 12.92 -10.48
N THR A 314 -6.52 13.56 -11.14
CA THR A 314 -6.67 14.13 -12.49
C THR A 314 -6.31 13.18 -13.62
N ARG A 315 -5.83 11.96 -13.34
CA ARG A 315 -5.60 10.96 -14.38
C ARG A 315 -6.93 10.53 -15.03
N PRO A 316 -6.94 10.33 -16.36
CA PRO A 316 -8.14 9.88 -17.05
C PRO A 316 -8.49 8.45 -16.65
N GLN A 317 -9.75 8.07 -16.87
CA GLN A 317 -10.18 6.70 -16.71
C GLN A 317 -9.72 5.87 -17.91
N GLU A 318 -9.14 4.69 -17.67
CA GLU A 318 -8.77 3.72 -18.71
C GLU A 318 -9.81 2.62 -18.85
N TYR A 319 -10.44 2.19 -17.74
CA TYR A 319 -11.42 1.11 -17.71
C TYR A 319 -12.61 1.46 -16.81
N PRO A 320 -13.82 0.94 -17.06
CA PRO A 320 -14.91 0.99 -16.09
C PRO A 320 -14.49 0.33 -14.75
N PRO A 321 -14.98 0.81 -13.61
CA PRO A 321 -14.58 0.30 -12.30
C PRO A 321 -14.91 -1.20 -12.15
N ASN A 322 -14.06 -1.92 -11.41
CA ASN A 322 -14.22 -3.34 -11.08
C ASN A 322 -14.32 -4.28 -12.30
N THR A 323 -13.75 -3.88 -13.46
CA THR A 323 -13.69 -4.72 -14.67
C THR A 323 -12.33 -5.37 -14.90
N ILE A 324 -11.23 -4.67 -14.59
CA ILE A 324 -9.84 -5.14 -14.74
C ILE A 324 -9.10 -4.97 -13.41
N GLY A 325 -8.40 -6.01 -12.95
CA GLY A 325 -7.55 -5.97 -11.77
C GLY A 325 -6.12 -5.56 -12.13
N ARG A 326 -5.66 -4.38 -11.68
CA ARG A 326 -4.31 -3.87 -11.95
C ARG A 326 -3.66 -3.29 -10.70
N TYR A 327 -2.55 -3.89 -10.29
CA TYR A 327 -1.75 -3.37 -9.18
C TYR A 327 -1.12 -2.02 -9.51
N ARG A 328 -1.67 -0.91 -9.01
CA ARG A 328 -1.21 0.46 -9.31
C ARG A 328 -1.04 1.29 -8.05
N ASN A 329 -0.06 2.19 -8.06
CA ASN A 329 0.18 3.08 -6.92
C ASN A 329 -0.86 4.19 -6.79
N THR A 330 -1.65 4.45 -7.83
CA THR A 330 -2.68 5.48 -7.82
C THR A 330 -3.83 5.15 -6.89
N ASP A 331 -4.24 3.90 -6.82
CA ASP A 331 -5.37 3.50 -5.97
C ASP A 331 -5.09 3.74 -4.46
N PRO A 332 -3.94 3.34 -3.89
CA PRO A 332 -3.60 3.72 -2.52
C PRO A 332 -3.37 5.23 -2.36
N VAL A 333 -2.85 5.94 -3.36
CA VAL A 333 -2.74 7.42 -3.31
C VAL A 333 -4.12 8.08 -3.22
N LEU A 334 -5.09 7.64 -4.04
CA LEU A 334 -6.48 8.09 -3.98
C LEU A 334 -7.13 7.74 -2.64
N THR A 335 -6.82 6.56 -2.09
CA THR A 335 -7.31 6.18 -0.75
C THR A 335 -6.73 7.10 0.33
N SER A 336 -5.45 7.45 0.27
CA SER A 336 -4.84 8.42 1.19
C SER A 336 -5.43 9.83 1.03
N TYR A 337 -5.84 10.20 -0.19
CA TYR A 337 -6.55 11.46 -0.44
C TYR A 337 -7.93 11.48 0.22
N LEU A 338 -8.72 10.41 0.06
CA LEU A 338 -10.02 10.27 0.75
C LEU A 338 -9.85 10.33 2.27
N ILE A 339 -8.82 9.67 2.83
CA ILE A 339 -8.52 9.77 4.26
C ILE A 339 -8.25 11.22 4.65
N ARG A 340 -7.44 11.97 3.87
CA ARG A 340 -7.16 13.38 4.13
C ARG A 340 -8.44 14.23 4.13
N LEU A 341 -9.30 14.05 3.13
CA LEU A 341 -10.56 14.78 3.00
C LEU A 341 -11.47 14.55 4.21
N ALA A 342 -11.64 13.30 4.66
CA ALA A 342 -12.43 13.02 5.85
C ALA A 342 -11.84 13.66 7.10
N VAL A 343 -10.55 13.45 7.36
CA VAL A 343 -9.89 13.92 8.58
C VAL A 343 -9.90 15.45 8.68
N GLU A 344 -9.48 16.15 7.62
CA GLU A 344 -9.50 17.61 7.59
C GLU A 344 -10.93 18.15 7.58
N GLY A 345 -11.89 17.45 6.96
CA GLY A 345 -13.32 17.78 6.99
C GLY A 345 -13.94 17.76 8.38
N ARG A 346 -13.39 16.94 9.30
CA ARG A 346 -13.76 16.92 10.72
C ARG A 346 -13.02 17.97 11.56
N GLY A 347 -12.10 18.71 10.95
CA GLY A 347 -11.23 19.66 11.65
C GLY A 347 -10.11 18.99 12.47
N GLU A 348 -9.78 17.73 12.15
CA GLU A 348 -8.65 17.02 12.76
C GLU A 348 -7.35 17.27 11.99
N ASP A 349 -6.21 17.10 12.68
CA ASP A 349 -4.90 17.15 12.02
C ASP A 349 -4.62 15.83 11.28
N TYR A 350 -4.52 15.94 9.96
CA TYR A 350 -4.21 14.84 9.05
C TYR A 350 -2.95 14.07 9.44
N HIS A 351 -1.88 14.76 9.84
CA HIS A 351 -0.61 14.11 10.15
C HIS A 351 -0.69 13.28 11.43
N SER A 352 -1.42 13.77 12.46
CA SER A 352 -1.62 13.03 13.70
C SER A 352 -2.59 11.85 13.60
N PHE A 353 -3.45 11.81 12.58
CA PHE A 353 -4.55 10.84 12.48
C PHE A 353 -4.10 9.37 12.61
N PRO A 354 -3.06 8.89 11.87
CA PRO A 354 -2.58 7.51 12.03
C PRO A 354 -2.13 7.20 13.46
N GLN A 355 -1.44 8.15 14.11
CA GLN A 355 -0.99 7.96 15.49
C GLN A 355 -2.17 7.81 16.45
N ARG A 356 -3.14 8.73 16.39
CA ARG A 356 -4.25 8.81 17.34
C ARG A 356 -5.30 7.71 17.16
N ASN A 357 -5.59 7.36 15.91
CA ASN A 357 -6.72 6.50 15.60
C ASN A 357 -6.33 5.03 15.41
N LEU A 358 -5.04 4.73 15.22
CA LEU A 358 -4.55 3.37 15.02
C LEU A 358 -3.31 3.05 15.85
N PHE A 359 -2.20 3.79 15.71
CA PHE A 359 -0.92 3.38 16.31
C PHE A 359 -0.94 3.41 17.84
N ASP A 360 -1.49 4.46 18.45
CA ASP A 360 -1.67 4.53 19.91
C ASP A 360 -2.53 3.35 20.41
N LYS A 361 -3.57 2.96 19.67
CA LYS A 361 -4.44 1.83 20.05
C LYS A 361 -3.72 0.48 19.97
N LEU A 362 -2.83 0.33 19.00
CA LEU A 362 -2.00 -0.86 18.84
C LEU A 362 -0.74 -0.85 19.73
N GLY A 363 -0.41 0.25 20.40
CA GLY A 363 0.83 0.35 21.17
C GLY A 363 2.07 0.56 20.30
N ILE A 364 1.92 1.20 19.14
CA ILE A 364 2.98 1.53 18.18
C ILE A 364 3.44 2.97 18.43
N ARG A 365 4.76 3.18 18.62
CA ARG A 365 5.32 4.46 19.09
C ARG A 365 6.16 5.20 18.05
N THR A 366 6.88 4.48 17.20
CA THR A 366 7.91 5.04 16.29
C THR A 366 7.52 4.96 14.82
N ALA A 367 6.23 4.76 14.52
CA ALA A 367 5.74 4.69 13.15
C ALA A 367 5.69 6.09 12.52
N LEU A 368 6.04 6.16 11.24
CA LEU A 368 5.73 7.32 10.41
C LEU A 368 5.35 6.90 9.00
N ILE A 369 4.64 7.78 8.30
CA ILE A 369 4.36 7.68 6.86
C ILE A 369 4.92 8.95 6.24
N GLU A 370 5.89 8.81 5.34
CA GLU A 370 6.52 9.98 4.73
C GLU A 370 5.55 10.71 3.81
N THR A 371 5.79 12.00 3.60
CA THR A 371 4.94 12.85 2.75
C THR A 371 5.62 13.29 1.46
N ASP A 372 4.81 13.74 0.50
CA ASP A 372 5.27 14.64 -0.57
C ASP A 372 5.50 16.07 -0.03
N THR A 373 5.82 17.00 -0.92
CA THR A 373 6.04 18.42 -0.58
C THR A 373 4.77 19.15 -0.13
N TYR A 374 3.58 18.57 -0.28
CA TYR A 374 2.28 19.12 0.08
C TYR A 374 1.73 18.52 1.39
N GLY A 375 2.54 17.71 2.07
CA GLY A 375 2.14 17.01 3.29
C GLY A 375 1.18 15.85 3.04
N ASN A 376 1.01 15.41 1.79
CA ASN A 376 0.22 14.23 1.47
C ASN A 376 1.03 12.97 1.80
N PHE A 377 0.45 12.04 2.54
CA PHE A 377 1.10 10.76 2.81
C PHE A 377 1.39 10.00 1.52
N LEU A 378 2.59 9.45 1.42
CA LEU A 378 3.02 8.51 0.39
C LEU A 378 2.51 7.09 0.76
N GLY A 379 1.19 6.97 0.90
CA GLY A 379 0.46 5.78 1.36
C GLY A 379 0.56 4.57 0.43
N GLN A 380 1.13 4.74 -0.75
CA GLN A 380 1.46 3.67 -1.67
C GLN A 380 2.70 2.88 -1.25
N GLY A 381 3.58 3.39 -0.37
CA GLY A 381 4.80 2.63 -0.06
C GLY A 381 5.82 3.17 0.93
N LEU A 382 5.61 4.30 1.61
CA LEU A 382 6.66 4.90 2.46
C LEU A 382 6.26 5.06 3.93
N ALA A 383 5.65 4.02 4.48
CA ALA A 383 5.62 3.82 5.92
C ALA A 383 6.92 3.20 6.42
N PHE A 384 7.34 3.66 7.58
CA PHE A 384 8.48 3.15 8.32
C PHE A 384 7.98 2.74 9.69
N MET A 385 8.09 1.44 9.98
CA MET A 385 7.65 0.86 11.25
C MET A 385 8.58 -0.30 11.61
N SER A 386 8.73 -0.62 12.89
CA SER A 386 9.51 -1.78 13.30
C SER A 386 8.81 -3.09 12.92
N ALA A 387 9.58 -4.19 12.86
CA ALA A 387 9.02 -5.51 12.56
C ALA A 387 7.91 -5.92 13.56
N ARG A 388 8.07 -5.58 14.85
CA ARG A 388 7.03 -5.77 15.88
C ARG A 388 5.76 -4.97 15.58
N ALA A 389 5.90 -3.73 15.10
CA ALA A 389 4.75 -2.89 14.79
C ALA A 389 3.93 -3.45 13.60
N TRP A 390 4.61 -3.98 12.58
CA TRP A 390 3.96 -4.72 11.50
C TRP A 390 3.30 -6.01 11.97
N ALA A 391 3.89 -6.71 12.94
CA ALA A 391 3.29 -7.91 13.53
C ALA A 391 2.00 -7.58 14.30
N LYS A 392 1.94 -6.45 15.01
CA LYS A 392 0.72 -5.95 15.64
C LYS A 392 -0.39 -5.69 14.63
N LEU A 393 -0.06 -5.08 13.49
CA LEU A 393 -1.02 -4.87 12.41
C LEU A 393 -1.51 -6.20 11.82
N GLY A 394 -0.64 -7.18 11.60
CA GLY A 394 -1.06 -8.52 11.18
C GLY A 394 -1.98 -9.20 12.20
N ASN A 395 -1.70 -9.04 13.50
CA ASN A 395 -2.52 -9.59 14.57
C ASN A 395 -3.88 -8.90 14.70
N LEU A 396 -3.99 -7.61 14.39
CA LEU A 396 -5.28 -6.93 14.27
C LEU A 396 -6.19 -7.63 13.26
N TYR A 397 -5.65 -8.01 12.10
CA TYR A 397 -6.40 -8.74 11.08
C TYR A 397 -6.71 -10.19 11.49
N LEU A 398 -5.78 -10.90 12.13
CA LEU A 398 -6.09 -12.24 12.71
C LEU A 398 -7.23 -12.21 13.73
N GLN A 399 -7.37 -11.09 14.44
CA GLN A 399 -8.39 -10.87 15.47
C GLN A 399 -9.65 -10.19 14.91
N ASP A 400 -9.93 -10.33 13.61
CA ASP A 400 -11.12 -9.75 12.95
C ASP A 400 -11.27 -8.22 13.19
N GLY A 401 -10.15 -7.50 13.22
CA GLY A 401 -10.14 -6.05 13.43
C GLY A 401 -10.46 -5.62 14.86
N VAL A 402 -10.47 -6.54 15.83
CA VAL A 402 -10.65 -6.26 17.26
C VAL A 402 -9.30 -6.27 17.96
N TRP A 403 -9.04 -5.26 18.78
CA TRP A 403 -7.81 -5.13 19.55
C TRP A 403 -8.11 -4.74 21.00
N ASN A 404 -7.63 -5.53 21.96
CA ASN A 404 -7.91 -5.32 23.39
C ASN A 404 -9.41 -5.10 23.71
N GLY A 405 -10.30 -5.78 22.97
CA GLY A 405 -11.75 -5.69 23.13
C GLY A 405 -12.40 -4.49 22.41
N GLU A 406 -11.62 -3.63 21.75
CA GLU A 406 -12.13 -2.54 20.93
C GLU A 406 -12.16 -2.93 19.45
N ARG A 407 -13.29 -2.75 18.78
CA ARG A 407 -13.41 -2.96 17.33
C ARG A 407 -12.87 -1.74 16.59
N LEU A 408 -11.75 -1.91 15.88
CA LEU A 408 -11.08 -0.85 15.11
C LEU A 408 -11.42 -0.90 13.62
N LEU A 409 -11.73 -2.09 13.09
CA LEU A 409 -12.18 -2.28 11.71
C LEU A 409 -13.62 -2.83 11.69
N PRO A 410 -14.42 -2.48 10.68
CA PRO A 410 -15.82 -2.89 10.63
C PRO A 410 -15.95 -4.40 10.47
N GLU A 411 -17.07 -4.96 10.94
CA GLU A 411 -17.37 -6.38 10.76
C GLU A 411 -17.34 -6.75 9.27
N GLY A 412 -16.71 -7.89 8.95
CA GLY A 412 -16.54 -8.35 7.56
C GLY A 412 -15.44 -7.62 6.78
N TYR A 413 -14.73 -6.65 7.38
CA TYR A 413 -13.62 -5.96 6.70
C TYR A 413 -12.40 -6.86 6.49
N VAL A 414 -12.10 -7.75 7.44
CA VAL A 414 -11.03 -8.73 7.29
C VAL A 414 -11.37 -9.73 6.20
N GLU A 415 -12.61 -10.21 6.14
CA GLU A 415 -13.11 -11.06 5.05
C GLU A 415 -12.99 -10.36 3.69
N TYR A 416 -13.34 -9.07 3.61
CA TYR A 416 -13.12 -8.27 2.41
C TYR A 416 -11.64 -8.19 2.01
N ALA A 417 -10.72 -8.11 2.98
CA ALA A 417 -9.28 -8.08 2.73
C ALA A 417 -8.73 -9.44 2.28
N SER A 418 -9.21 -10.53 2.88
CA SER A 418 -8.71 -11.90 2.62
C SER A 418 -9.39 -12.60 1.44
N THR A 419 -10.45 -12.03 0.86
CA THR A 419 -11.17 -12.63 -0.27
C THR A 419 -10.77 -12.00 -1.59
N THR A 420 -10.43 -12.87 -2.56
CA THR A 420 -10.05 -12.45 -3.91
C THR A 420 -11.09 -11.53 -4.55
N ALA A 421 -10.62 -10.42 -5.10
CA ALA A 421 -11.44 -9.45 -5.79
C ALA A 421 -12.00 -10.00 -7.13
N PRO A 422 -13.28 -9.73 -7.48
CA PRO A 422 -13.90 -10.28 -8.69
C PRO A 422 -13.14 -10.00 -10.00
N ALA A 423 -12.61 -8.79 -10.17
CA ALA A 423 -11.84 -8.43 -11.37
C ALA A 423 -10.60 -9.33 -11.54
N TRP A 424 -9.93 -9.67 -10.44
CA TRP A 424 -8.74 -10.53 -10.43
C TRP A 424 -9.06 -12.00 -10.74
N ILE A 425 -10.21 -12.50 -10.25
CA ILE A 425 -10.73 -13.83 -10.63
C ILE A 425 -11.02 -13.88 -12.13
N THR A 426 -11.74 -12.89 -12.65
CA THR A 426 -12.13 -12.87 -14.07
C THR A 426 -10.96 -12.63 -15.03
N ASP A 427 -9.87 -12.04 -14.53
CA ASP A 427 -8.59 -11.93 -15.23
C ASP A 427 -7.74 -13.21 -15.14
N GLY A 428 -8.21 -14.26 -14.45
CA GLY A 428 -7.50 -15.54 -14.30
C GLY A 428 -6.28 -15.46 -13.38
N ARG A 429 -6.25 -14.46 -12.48
CA ARG A 429 -5.16 -14.20 -11.54
C ARG A 429 -5.73 -13.95 -10.14
N PRO A 430 -6.29 -14.96 -9.45
CA PRO A 430 -7.01 -14.77 -8.20
C PRO A 430 -6.07 -14.58 -6.99
N ASP A 431 -5.22 -13.56 -7.03
CA ASP A 431 -4.13 -13.34 -6.07
C ASP A 431 -4.20 -12.01 -5.29
N TYR A 432 -5.28 -11.23 -5.48
CA TYR A 432 -5.44 -9.92 -4.83
C TYR A 432 -6.84 -9.71 -4.24
N GLY A 433 -6.89 -9.23 -3.01
CA GLY A 433 -8.11 -8.99 -2.24
C GLY A 433 -8.45 -7.50 -2.05
N GLY A 434 -9.31 -7.22 -1.08
CA GLY A 434 -9.63 -5.87 -0.64
C GLY A 434 -8.55 -5.27 0.28
N ALA A 435 -8.74 -4.00 0.65
CA ALA A 435 -7.85 -3.25 1.56
C ALA A 435 -6.35 -3.36 1.20
N PHE A 436 -6.06 -3.56 -0.09
CA PHE A 436 -4.73 -3.76 -0.63
C PHE A 436 -3.93 -4.96 -0.09
N PHE A 437 -4.58 -6.11 0.07
CA PHE A 437 -3.91 -7.36 0.44
C PHE A 437 -3.68 -8.27 -0.76
N TRP A 438 -2.53 -8.96 -0.75
CA TRP A 438 -2.32 -10.16 -1.56
C TRP A 438 -3.01 -11.32 -0.86
N VAL A 439 -3.65 -12.19 -1.63
CA VAL A 439 -4.39 -13.34 -1.10
C VAL A 439 -3.92 -14.62 -1.76
N ASP A 440 -3.87 -15.67 -0.98
CA ASP A 440 -3.69 -17.04 -1.41
C ASP A 440 -4.82 -17.85 -0.75
N ASN A 441 -5.92 -18.02 -1.49
CA ASN A 441 -7.12 -18.64 -0.95
C ASN A 441 -7.11 -20.19 -1.04
N GLU A 442 -6.10 -20.77 -1.68
CA GLU A 442 -5.94 -22.22 -1.82
C GLU A 442 -4.69 -22.70 -1.05
N VAL A 443 -4.55 -24.02 -0.89
CA VAL A 443 -3.28 -24.58 -0.40
C VAL A 443 -2.32 -24.55 -1.58
N GLY A 444 -1.21 -23.83 -1.43
CA GLY A 444 -0.20 -23.74 -2.48
C GLY A 444 0.44 -25.09 -2.80
N ASP A 445 1.07 -25.21 -3.97
CA ASP A 445 1.84 -26.41 -4.36
C ASP A 445 3.00 -26.70 -3.39
N ASP A 446 3.42 -25.70 -2.61
CA ASP A 446 4.42 -25.76 -1.54
C ASP A 446 3.83 -26.21 -0.18
N GLY A 447 2.55 -26.53 -0.13
CA GLY A 447 1.85 -27.01 1.07
C GLY A 447 1.49 -25.91 2.06
N LEU A 448 1.65 -24.64 1.71
CA LEU A 448 1.28 -23.54 2.58
C LEU A 448 -0.24 -23.43 2.69
N PRO A 449 -0.81 -23.32 3.91
CA PRO A 449 -2.23 -23.08 4.10
C PRO A 449 -2.66 -21.74 3.51
N PRO A 450 -3.97 -21.57 3.23
CA PRO A 450 -4.52 -20.29 2.79
C PRO A 450 -4.06 -19.15 3.68
N SER A 451 -3.61 -18.07 3.06
CA SER A 451 -3.01 -16.94 3.73
C SER A 451 -3.33 -15.65 2.99
N PHE A 452 -3.13 -14.54 3.66
CA PHE A 452 -3.14 -13.23 3.02
C PHE A 452 -1.99 -12.39 3.58
N SER A 453 -1.53 -11.42 2.81
CA SER A 453 -0.31 -10.71 3.16
C SER A 453 -0.27 -9.27 2.69
N MET A 454 0.45 -8.48 3.47
CA MET A 454 0.99 -7.19 3.08
C MET A 454 2.36 -7.47 2.49
N SER A 455 2.62 -7.06 1.24
CA SER A 455 3.89 -7.36 0.58
C SER A 455 4.49 -6.12 -0.07
N GLY A 456 5.80 -5.94 0.10
CA GLY A 456 6.60 -4.79 -0.33
C GLY A 456 7.79 -5.16 -1.19
N ALA A 457 8.22 -4.23 -2.05
CA ALA A 457 9.42 -4.38 -2.85
C ALA A 457 10.66 -4.61 -1.97
N GLY A 458 11.62 -5.41 -2.43
CA GLY A 458 12.74 -5.84 -1.59
C GLY A 458 12.43 -7.06 -0.69
N GLY A 459 11.26 -7.68 -0.88
CA GLY A 459 10.84 -8.89 -0.17
C GLY A 459 10.31 -8.60 1.24
N GLN A 460 9.74 -7.41 1.46
CA GLN A 460 9.14 -7.08 2.75
C GLN A 460 7.78 -7.78 2.82
N SER A 461 7.46 -8.39 3.96
CA SER A 461 6.18 -9.07 4.10
C SER A 461 5.67 -9.08 5.54
N THR A 462 4.35 -8.98 5.67
CA THR A 462 3.57 -9.44 6.83
C THR A 462 2.59 -10.48 6.29
N ARG A 463 2.87 -11.76 6.53
CA ARG A 463 2.01 -12.87 6.15
C ARG A 463 1.14 -13.31 7.32
N ILE A 464 -0.14 -13.53 7.06
CA ILE A 464 -1.15 -13.91 8.03
C ILE A 464 -1.70 -15.28 7.63
N ILE A 465 -1.63 -16.27 8.53
CA ILE A 465 -2.09 -17.65 8.28
C ILE A 465 -3.18 -17.98 9.32
N PRO A 466 -4.46 -17.80 8.98
CA PRO A 466 -5.55 -17.93 9.94
C PRO A 466 -5.70 -19.32 10.56
N SER A 467 -5.45 -20.41 9.81
CA SER A 467 -5.60 -21.78 10.32
C SER A 467 -4.64 -22.12 11.46
N HIS A 468 -3.58 -21.32 11.62
CA HIS A 468 -2.58 -21.48 12.69
C HIS A 468 -2.52 -20.24 13.59
N ASP A 469 -3.41 -19.26 13.48
CA ASP A 469 -3.30 -17.95 14.16
C ASP A 469 -1.86 -17.36 14.10
N LEU A 470 -1.19 -17.51 12.95
CA LEU A 470 0.20 -17.11 12.75
C LEU A 470 0.31 -15.77 12.02
N VAL A 471 1.25 -14.93 12.47
CA VAL A 471 1.77 -13.78 11.72
C VAL A 471 3.28 -13.91 11.58
N ILE A 472 3.77 -13.71 10.37
CA ILE A 472 5.20 -13.76 10.06
C ILE A 472 5.56 -12.43 9.38
N VAL A 473 6.48 -11.69 9.98
CA VAL A 473 6.97 -10.42 9.46
C VAL A 473 8.43 -10.55 9.11
N ARG A 474 8.80 -10.19 7.88
CA ARG A 474 10.19 -10.05 7.46
C ARG A 474 10.40 -8.71 6.78
N ILE A 475 11.42 -7.99 7.21
CA ILE A 475 11.89 -6.76 6.57
C ILE A 475 13.40 -6.85 6.38
N GLY A 476 13.88 -6.49 5.20
CA GLY A 476 15.29 -6.55 4.84
C GLY A 476 15.66 -5.58 3.71
N LYS A 477 16.94 -5.55 3.38
CA LYS A 477 17.46 -4.66 2.33
C LYS A 477 17.04 -5.14 0.94
N TYR A 478 16.81 -4.21 0.02
CA TYR A 478 16.30 -4.49 -1.33
C TYR A 478 17.14 -5.52 -2.09
N THR A 479 18.47 -5.44 -2.00
CA THR A 479 19.40 -6.38 -2.67
C THR A 479 19.39 -7.79 -2.09
N GLY A 480 18.81 -7.99 -0.90
CA GLY A 480 18.66 -9.30 -0.26
C GLY A 480 17.34 -10.01 -0.56
N ALA A 481 16.44 -9.39 -1.33
CA ALA A 481 15.07 -9.86 -1.53
C ALA A 481 14.96 -11.34 -1.92
N ARG A 482 15.78 -11.78 -2.89
CA ARG A 482 15.75 -13.16 -3.39
C ARG A 482 16.18 -14.17 -2.33
N ALA A 483 17.29 -13.91 -1.64
CA ALA A 483 17.81 -14.81 -0.62
C ALA A 483 16.89 -14.83 0.62
N GLY A 484 16.34 -13.68 1.02
CA GLY A 484 15.35 -13.60 2.10
C GLY A 484 14.04 -14.31 1.77
N GLY A 485 13.55 -14.20 0.54
CA GLY A 485 12.36 -14.95 0.10
C GLY A 485 12.57 -16.47 0.15
N ALA A 486 13.73 -16.95 -0.30
CA ALA A 486 14.08 -18.37 -0.23
C ALA A 486 14.20 -18.87 1.22
N ALA A 487 14.83 -18.08 2.09
CA ALA A 487 14.94 -18.36 3.52
C ALA A 487 13.57 -18.49 4.20
N LEU A 488 12.64 -17.57 3.90
CA LEU A 488 11.27 -17.65 4.40
C LEU A 488 10.55 -18.91 3.91
N GLN A 489 10.70 -19.25 2.63
CA GLN A 489 10.10 -20.46 2.07
C GLN A 489 10.62 -21.73 2.78
N GLU A 490 11.92 -21.79 3.06
CA GLU A 490 12.54 -22.91 3.78
C GLU A 490 12.10 -22.97 5.25
N MET A 491 11.86 -21.83 5.90
CA MET A 491 11.34 -21.74 7.26
C MET A 491 9.93 -22.33 7.40
N MET A 492 9.08 -22.15 6.39
CA MET A 492 7.63 -22.36 6.55
C MET A 492 7.24 -23.77 7.04
N PRO A 493 7.72 -24.89 6.46
CA PRO A 493 7.32 -26.22 6.92
C PRO A 493 7.70 -26.47 8.38
N MET A 494 8.90 -26.03 8.80
CA MET A 494 9.34 -26.16 10.19
C MET A 494 8.45 -25.37 11.14
N LEU A 495 8.06 -24.15 10.74
CA LEU A 495 7.21 -23.32 11.57
C LEU A 495 5.79 -23.90 11.70
N LEU A 496 5.23 -24.43 10.62
CA LEU A 496 3.91 -25.08 10.64
C LEU A 496 3.93 -26.38 11.46
N ASP A 497 4.99 -27.18 11.36
CA ASP A 497 5.17 -28.38 12.19
C ASP A 497 5.35 -28.05 13.68
N ALA A 498 5.89 -26.86 13.99
CA ALA A 498 6.19 -26.46 15.36
C ALA A 498 4.98 -25.91 16.13
N VAL A 499 3.90 -25.55 15.46
CA VAL A 499 2.70 -24.98 16.10
C VAL A 499 1.43 -25.73 15.70
N PRO A 500 0.53 -26.03 16.63
CA PRO A 500 -0.74 -26.67 16.29
C PRO A 500 -1.63 -25.78 15.41
N GLU A 501 -2.39 -26.41 14.51
CA GLU A 501 -3.57 -25.78 13.89
C GLU A 501 -4.58 -25.35 14.97
N THR A 502 -5.16 -24.17 14.79
CA THR A 502 -6.07 -23.55 15.76
C THR A 502 -7.52 -23.52 15.29
N ARG A 503 -7.78 -23.70 13.99
CA ARG A 503 -9.12 -23.60 13.39
C ARG A 503 -9.32 -24.55 12.23
#